data_AF-A0A355YKP0-F1
#
_entry.id   AF-A0A355YKP0-F1
#
_cell.length_a   1.000
_cell.length_b   1.000
_cell.length_c   1.000
_cell.angle_alpha   90.00
_cell.angle_beta   90.00
_cell.angle_gamma   90.00
#
_symmetry.space_group_name_H-M   'P 1'
#
loop_
_entity.id
_entity.type
_entity.pdbx_description
1 polymer ?
#
loop_
_entity_poly.entity_id
_entity_poly.type
_entity_poly.pdbx_seq_one_letter_code
_entity_poly.pdbx_strand_id
1 'polypeptide(L)' 'MLDLLENVGGTGWAILGAALAVILSGCGSAYGVGIAGQAASGVVTEDPDKFAKVLIMQLLPGT' A
#
# COMPACT_ATOMS: atom_id res chain seq x y z
N MET A 1 -16.37 -1.66 29.88
CA MET A 1 -15.52 -1.06 28.82
C MET A 1 -14.06 -1.10 29.23
N LEU A 2 -13.73 -0.63 30.43
CA LEU A 2 -12.40 -0.82 31.03
C LEU A 2 -12.01 -2.29 31.11
N ASP A 3 -12.94 -3.18 31.48
CA ASP A 3 -12.68 -4.63 31.54
C ASP A 3 -12.34 -5.24 30.17
N LEU A 4 -12.89 -4.69 29.08
CA LEU A 4 -12.56 -5.16 27.72
C LEU A 4 -11.11 -4.79 27.38
N LEU A 5 -10.69 -3.56 27.69
CA LEU A 5 -9.34 -3.08 27.42
C LEU A 5 -8.29 -3.86 28.23
N GLU A 6 -8.65 -4.27 29.45
CA GLU A 6 -7.81 -5.06 30.35
C GLU A 6 -7.70 -6.53 29.89
N ASN A 7 -8.81 -7.13 29.41
CA ASN A 7 -8.83 -8.52 28.91
C ASN A 7 -8.10 -8.73 27.57
N VAL A 8 -7.91 -7.68 26.76
CA VAL A 8 -7.14 -7.78 25.49
C VAL A 8 -5.66 -8.05 25.74
N GLY A 9 -5.11 -7.58 26.88
CA GLY A 9 -3.71 -7.76 27.27
C GLY A 9 -2.70 -7.09 26.32
N GLY A 10 -1.44 -6.99 26.74
CA GLY A 10 -0.39 -6.30 25.96
C GLY A 10 -0.15 -6.89 24.57
N THR A 11 -0.20 -8.22 24.43
CA THR A 11 -0.01 -8.92 23.15
C THR A 11 -1.17 -8.66 22.18
N GLY A 12 -2.41 -8.60 22.67
CA GLY A 12 -3.57 -8.32 21.82
C GLY A 12 -3.48 -6.94 21.18
N TRP A 13 -3.06 -5.93 21.95
CA TRP A 13 -2.82 -4.57 21.45
C TRP A 13 -1.65 -4.51 20.46
N ALA A 14 -0.57 -5.24 20.71
CA ALA A 14 0.58 -5.30 19.79
C ALA A 14 0.19 -5.87 18.42
N ILE A 15 -0.57 -6.96 18.39
CA ILE A 15 -1.04 -7.57 17.13
C ILE A 15 -2.04 -6.65 16.42
N LEU A 16 -2.96 -6.03 17.16
CA LEU A 16 -3.92 -5.09 16.59
C LEU A 16 -3.21 -3.88 15.95
N GLY A 17 -2.18 -3.34 16.62
CA GLY A 17 -1.35 -2.27 16.07
C GLY A 17 -0.60 -2.69 14.80
N ALA A 18 0.00 -3.88 14.79
CA ALA A 18 0.68 -4.42 13.62
C ALA A 18 -0.28 -4.62 12.43
N ALA A 19 -1.47 -5.18 12.69
CA ALA A 19 -2.49 -5.38 11.68
C ALA A 19 -2.94 -4.06 11.05
N LEU A 20 -3.24 -3.05 11.88
CA LEU A 20 -3.63 -1.73 11.39
C LEU A 20 -2.53 -1.06 10.58
N ALA A 21 -1.27 -1.15 11.01
CA ALA A 21 -0.14 -0.58 10.29
C ALA A 21 0.00 -1.19 8.88
N VAL A 22 -0.06 -2.52 8.77
CA VAL A 22 0.06 -3.23 7.48
C VAL A 22 -1.13 -2.94 6.57
N ILE A 23 -2.35 -2.97 7.11
CA ILE A 23 -3.56 -2.76 6.30
C ILE A 23 -3.61 -1.33 5.75
N LEU A 24 -3.43 -0.33 6.61
CA LEU A 24 -3.55 1.07 6.19
C LEU A 24 -2.44 1.47 5.21
N SER A 25 -1.19 1.07 5.49
CA SER A 25 -0.07 1.32 4.56
C SER A 25 -0.27 0.58 3.24
N GLY A 26 -0.61 -0.72 3.29
CA GLY A 26 -0.83 -1.55 2.11
C GLY A 26 -1.97 -1.03 1.23
N CYS A 27 -3.08 -0.58 1.81
CA CYS A 27 -4.18 0.03 1.06
C CYS A 27 -3.75 1.31 0.34
N GLY A 28 -2.98 2.18 1.00
CA GLY A 28 -2.46 3.41 0.39
C GLY A 28 -1.55 3.13 -0.79
N SER A 29 -0.57 2.23 -0.61
CA SER A 29 0.37 1.86 -1.66
C SER A 29 -0.32 1.17 -2.84
N ALA A 30 -1.21 0.21 -2.60
CA ALA A 30 -1.95 -0.47 -3.66
C ALA A 30 -2.78 0.51 -4.50
N TYR A 31 -3.41 1.49 -3.86
CA TYR A 31 -4.15 2.52 -4.57
C TYR A 31 -3.23 3.39 -5.44
N GLY A 32 -2.13 3.90 -4.88
CA GLY A 32 -1.18 4.74 -5.61
C GLY A 32 -0.50 4.01 -6.78
N VAL A 33 -0.04 2.78 -6.55
CA VAL A 33 0.54 1.90 -7.57
C VAL A 33 -0.49 1.60 -8.67
N GLY A 34 -1.76 1.41 -8.29
CA GLY A 34 -2.86 1.18 -9.24
C GLY A 34 -3.04 2.36 -10.19
N ILE A 35 -3.15 3.58 -9.66
CA ILE A 35 -3.30 4.81 -10.47
C ILE A 35 -2.08 5.03 -11.38
N ALA A 36 -0.88 4.91 -10.84
CA ALA A 36 0.34 5.06 -11.63
C ALA A 36 0.47 3.97 -12.71
N GLY A 37 0.01 2.75 -12.43
CA GLY A 37 -0.06 1.65 -13.39
C GLY A 37 -1.02 1.91 -14.55
N GLN A 38 -2.20 2.47 -14.29
CA GLN A 38 -3.14 2.85 -15.37
C GLN A 38 -2.53 3.91 -16.29
N ALA A 39 -1.84 4.91 -15.73
CA ALA A 39 -1.13 5.91 -16.52
C ALA A 39 0.04 5.29 -17.31
N ALA A 40 0.83 4.44 -16.65
CA ALA A 40 1.96 3.75 -17.28
C ALA A 40 1.52 2.87 -18.45
N SER A 41 0.40 2.12 -18.32
CA SER A 41 -0.12 1.30 -19.42
C SER A 41 -0.48 2.14 -20.65
N GLY A 42 -1.08 3.32 -20.46
CA GLY A 42 -1.39 4.22 -21.57
C GLY A 42 -0.14 4.80 -22.25
N VAL A 43 0.93 5.06 -21.50
CA VAL A 43 2.20 5.51 -22.07
C VAL A 43 2.88 4.38 -22.86
N VAL A 44 2.88 3.15 -22.33
CA VAL A 44 3.53 1.99 -22.96
C VAL A 44 2.82 1.55 -24.24
N THR A 45 1.50 1.74 -24.34
CA THR A 45 0.76 1.46 -25.59
C THR A 45 1.17 2.40 -26.72
N GLU A 46 1.56 3.64 -26.42
CA GLU A 46 2.02 4.62 -27.42
C GLU A 46 3.53 4.52 -27.69
N ASP A 47 4.33 4.30 -26.65
CA ASP A 47 5.79 4.25 -26.74
C ASP A 47 6.34 3.16 -25.79
N PRO A 48 6.58 1.95 -26.31
CA PRO A 48 7.02 0.81 -25.51
C PRO A 48 8.44 0.97 -24.94
N ASP A 49 9.29 1.79 -25.56
CA ASP A 49 10.67 2.03 -25.11
C ASP A 49 10.71 2.76 -23.76
N LYS A 50 9.58 3.35 -23.32
CA LYS A 50 9.44 4.03 -22.03
C LYS A 50 9.07 3.11 -20.87
N PHE A 51 8.85 1.81 -21.08
CA PHE A 51 8.40 0.87 -20.04
C PHE A 51 9.21 0.96 -18.74
N ALA A 52 10.53 0.90 -18.82
CA ALA A 52 11.39 0.92 -17.62
C ALA A 52 11.26 2.22 -16.80
N LYS A 53 11.11 3.37 -17.47
CA LYS A 53 10.95 4.67 -16.79
C LYS A 53 9.61 4.76 -16.08
N VAL A 54 8.53 4.33 -16.73
CA VAL A 54 7.19 4.38 -16.12
C VAL A 54 7.01 3.32 -15.04
N LEU A 55 7.70 2.18 -15.13
CA LEU A 55 7.74 1.17 -14.07
C LEU A 55 8.34 1.73 -12.79
N ILE A 56 9.44 2.50 -12.89
CA ILE A 56 10.03 3.19 -11.72
C ILE A 56 9.05 4.19 -11.12
N MET A 57 8.34 4.98 -11.95
CA MET A 57 7.31 5.90 -11.46
C MET A 57 6.14 5.18 -10.79
N GLN A 58 5.74 4.01 -11.31
CA GLN A 58 4.68 3.18 -10.73
C GLN A 58 5.06 2.57 -9.38
N LEU A 59 6.35 2.27 -9.15
CA LEU A 59 6.85 1.71 -7.90
C LEU A 59 7.06 2.76 -6.79
N LEU A 60 7.17 4.05 -7.14
CA LEU A 60 7.37 5.14 -6.19
C LEU A 60 6.31 5.25 -5.07
N PRO A 61 5.00 5.09 -5.33
CA PRO A 61 3.98 5.04 -4.28
C PRO A 61 3.91 3.70 -3.52
N GLY A 62 4.79 2.73 -3.84
CA GLY A 62 4.81 1.39 -3.25
C GLY A 62 5.49 1.28 -1.88
N THR A 63 5.96 2.40 -1.33
CA THR A 63 6.64 2.51 -0.02
C THR A 63 5.84 3.41 0.91
#